data_AF-A0A3C2DWP5-F1
#
_entry.id   AF-A0A3C2DWP5-F1
#
_cell.length_a   1.000
_cell.length_b   1.000
_cell.length_c   1.000
_cell.angle_alpha   90.00
_cell.angle_beta   90.00
_cell.angle_gamma   90.00
#
_symmetry.space_group_name_H-M   'P 1'
#
loop_
_entity.id
_entity.type
_entity.pdbx_description
1 polymer ?
#
loop_
_entity_poly.entity_id
_entity_poly.type
_entity_poly.pdbx_seq_one_letter_code
_entity_poly.pdbx_strand_id
1 'polypeptide(L)'
;MNERQLAFKILNKIERDNAYSNLTLDAALRENAAASASSAFVTALVYGVTERKITLDFILSRYLTKPLKKLRPEVLTVLRLGAFQICFMDKVPASAAVNESVKLVKGCGCAYASGLVNSVLRKIAKDGFTYEKTGEKIKDLSIIYSCPKAL
;
A
#
# COMPACT_ATOMS: atom_id res chain seq x y z
N MET A 1 14.52 9.11 -10.13
CA MET A 1 13.81 8.13 -9.26
C MET A 1 12.37 8.61 -9.13
N ASN A 2 11.37 7.79 -9.44
CA ASN A 2 9.96 8.17 -9.33
C ASN A 2 9.57 8.30 -7.84
N GLU A 3 8.69 9.24 -7.49
CA GLU A 3 8.17 9.41 -6.12
C GLU A 3 7.60 8.09 -5.55
N ARG A 4 6.93 7.30 -6.39
CA ARG A 4 6.39 5.98 -5.98
C ARG A 4 7.48 4.95 -5.70
N GLN A 5 8.61 5.03 -6.41
CA GLN A 5 9.79 4.19 -6.14
C GLN A 5 10.41 4.56 -4.80
N LEU A 6 10.43 5.85 -4.47
CA LEU A 6 10.93 6.31 -3.18
C LEU A 6 10.02 5.85 -2.04
N ALA A 7 8.70 6.05 -2.15
CA ALA A 7 7.72 5.56 -1.18
C ALA A 7 7.82 4.04 -0.97
N PHE A 8 7.96 3.27 -2.05
CA PHE A 8 8.16 1.82 -1.99
C PHE A 8 9.43 1.43 -1.21
N LYS A 9 10.56 2.12 -1.44
CA LYS A 9 11.82 1.86 -0.71
C LYS A 9 11.65 2.10 0.79
N ILE A 10 11.02 3.22 1.15
CA ILE A 10 10.75 3.60 2.55
C ILE A 10 9.83 2.56 3.21
N LEU A 11 8.72 2.21 2.57
CA LEU A 11 7.77 1.22 3.09
C LEU A 11 8.41 -0.16 3.27
N ASN A 12 9.25 -0.61 2.34
CA ASN A 12 9.96 -1.88 2.51
C ASN A 12 10.99 -1.84 3.63
N LYS A 13 11.66 -0.70 3.87
CA LYS A 13 12.58 -0.52 5.00
C LYS A 13 11.80 -0.63 6.31
N ILE A 14 10.67 0.09 6.44
CA ILE A 14 9.80 0.03 7.61
C ILE A 14 9.32 -1.40 7.89
N GLU A 15 8.82 -2.11 6.86
CA GLU A 15 8.32 -3.48 7.03
C GLU A 15 9.43 -4.49 7.38
N ARG A 16 10.68 -4.26 6.97
CA ARG A 16 11.83 -5.12 7.30
C ARG A 16 12.36 -4.86 8.70
N ASP A 17 12.47 -3.60 9.08
CA ASP A 17 13.08 -3.18 10.34
C ASP A 17 12.09 -3.26 11.52
N ASN A 18 10.83 -3.65 11.27
CA ASN A 18 9.71 -3.59 12.23
C ASN A 18 9.60 -2.21 12.91
N ALA A 19 10.11 -1.19 12.23
CA ALA A 19 10.35 0.12 12.81
C ALA A 19 9.08 0.97 12.67
N TYR A 20 8.06 0.60 13.44
CA TYR A 20 6.79 1.33 13.53
C TYR A 20 6.88 2.58 14.40
N SER A 21 8.05 2.95 14.95
CA SER A 21 8.14 4.19 15.68
C SER A 21 8.01 5.36 14.71
N ASN A 22 7.08 6.28 14.98
CA ASN A 22 6.94 7.52 14.23
C ASN A 22 8.29 8.24 14.06
N LEU A 23 9.19 8.08 15.05
CA LEU A 23 10.57 8.57 14.98
C LEU A 23 11.38 7.99 13.81
N THR A 24 11.24 6.69 13.53
CA THR A 24 11.98 6.04 12.43
C THR A 24 11.39 6.40 11.07
N LEU A 25 10.07 6.58 11.01
CA LEU A 25 9.39 7.00 9.80
C LEU A 25 9.72 8.45 9.45
N ASP A 26 9.70 9.34 10.44
CA ASP A 26 10.12 10.74 10.29
C ASP A 26 11.59 10.85 9.90
N ALA A 27 12.47 10.03 10.51
CA ALA A 27 13.88 9.99 10.16
C ALA A 27 14.10 9.49 8.73
N ALA A 28 13.43 8.39 8.34
CA ALA A 28 13.51 7.85 6.97
C ALA A 28 12.96 8.83 5.94
N LEU A 29 11.88 9.56 6.27
CA LEU A 29 11.34 10.63 5.43
C LEU A 29 12.33 11.80 5.36
N ARG A 30 12.88 12.30 6.47
CA ARG A 30 13.86 13.41 6.47
C ARG A 30 15.15 13.09 5.71
N GLU A 31 15.68 11.89 5.90
CA GLU A 31 16.87 11.40 5.19
C GLU A 31 16.66 11.38 3.66
N ASN A 32 15.43 11.12 3.21
CA ASN A 32 15.10 10.98 1.79
C ASN A 32 14.37 12.20 1.17
N ALA A 33 13.79 13.09 1.97
CA ALA A 33 12.93 14.20 1.54
C ALA A 33 13.62 15.57 1.52
N ALA A 34 14.91 15.65 1.90
CA ALA A 34 15.69 16.88 1.93
C ALA A 34 15.90 17.58 0.55
N ALA A 35 15.18 17.18 -0.52
CA ALA A 35 15.50 17.59 -1.89
C ALA A 35 14.39 18.25 -2.73
N SER A 36 13.09 18.34 -2.37
CA SER A 36 12.08 19.21 -3.05
C SER A 36 10.60 18.89 -2.71
N ALA A 37 9.69 19.73 -3.23
CA ALA A 37 8.22 19.68 -3.23
C ALA A 37 7.57 18.30 -3.49
N SER A 38 8.30 17.33 -4.04
CA SER A 38 7.93 15.90 -4.14
C SER A 38 7.77 15.20 -2.78
N SER A 39 8.13 15.85 -1.68
CA SER A 39 7.95 15.34 -0.32
C SER A 39 6.48 15.06 0.03
N ALA A 40 5.54 15.93 -0.36
CA ALA A 40 4.14 15.81 0.11
C ALA A 40 3.45 14.55 -0.42
N PHE A 41 3.66 14.20 -1.69
CA PHE A 41 3.07 12.98 -2.29
C PHE A 41 3.69 11.71 -1.72
N VAL A 42 5.03 11.66 -1.59
CA VAL A 42 5.73 10.53 -0.97
C VAL A 42 5.29 10.35 0.49
N THR A 43 5.21 11.43 1.23
CA THR A 43 4.75 11.46 2.62
C THR A 43 3.32 10.93 2.73
N ALA A 44 2.40 11.43 1.90
CA ALA A 44 1.03 10.94 1.86
C ALA A 44 0.93 9.45 1.54
N LEU A 45 1.74 8.94 0.61
CA LEU A 45 1.80 7.51 0.29
C LEU A 45 2.33 6.68 1.46
N VAL A 46 3.44 7.10 2.08
CA VAL A 46 4.08 6.34 3.17
C VAL A 46 3.18 6.31 4.41
N TYR A 47 2.70 7.47 4.88
CA TYR A 47 1.78 7.51 6.02
C TYR A 47 0.47 6.81 5.71
N GLY A 48 -0.13 7.10 4.55
CA GLY A 48 -1.42 6.53 4.19
C GLY A 48 -1.42 5.01 4.07
N VAL A 49 -0.36 4.43 3.50
CA VAL A 49 -0.20 2.97 3.45
C VAL A 49 0.04 2.38 4.84
N THR A 50 0.82 3.05 5.69
CA THR A 50 1.14 2.58 7.04
C THR A 50 -0.09 2.64 7.94
N GLU A 51 -0.79 3.77 7.96
CA GLU A 51 -2.00 4.00 8.76
C GLU A 51 -3.12 3.06 8.33
N ARG A 52 -3.34 2.87 7.03
CA ARG A 52 -4.43 2.04 6.50
C ARG A 52 -4.02 0.59 6.24
N LYS A 53 -2.91 0.12 6.80
CA LYS A 53 -2.37 -1.22 6.49
C LYS A 53 -3.39 -2.34 6.71
N ILE A 54 -4.16 -2.31 7.81
CA ILE A 54 -5.19 -3.32 8.10
C ILE A 54 -6.31 -3.25 7.06
N THR A 55 -6.77 -2.04 6.74
CA THR A 55 -7.79 -1.81 5.71
C THR A 55 -7.32 -2.31 4.34
N LEU A 56 -6.10 -1.96 3.95
CA LEU A 56 -5.50 -2.35 2.66
C LEU A 56 -5.32 -3.87 2.57
N ASP A 57 -4.83 -4.51 3.63
CA ASP A 57 -4.71 -5.97 3.70
C ASP A 57 -6.08 -6.63 3.56
N PHE A 58 -7.12 -6.10 4.22
CA PHE A 58 -8.48 -6.61 4.08
C PHE A 58 -8.98 -6.48 2.63
N ILE A 59 -8.85 -5.31 2.00
CA ILE A 59 -9.22 -5.11 0.59
C ILE A 59 -8.50 -6.12 -0.30
N LEU A 60 -7.18 -6.20 -0.20
CA LEU A 60 -6.36 -7.07 -1.04
C LEU A 60 -6.73 -8.55 -0.86
N SER A 61 -7.06 -8.98 0.35
CA SER A 61 -7.44 -10.36 0.64
C SER A 61 -8.67 -10.84 -0.12
N ARG A 62 -9.59 -9.93 -0.49
CA ARG A 62 -10.79 -10.26 -1.29
C ARG A 62 -10.46 -10.59 -2.75
N TYR A 63 -9.34 -10.07 -3.26
CA TYR A 63 -8.95 -10.21 -4.66
C TYR A 63 -7.83 -11.23 -4.89
N LEU A 64 -7.25 -11.75 -3.80
CA LEU A 64 -6.15 -12.70 -3.83
C LEU A 64 -6.63 -14.09 -3.47
N THR A 65 -6.23 -15.08 -4.28
CA THR A 65 -6.52 -16.49 -4.02
C THR A 65 -5.59 -17.10 -2.97
N LYS A 66 -4.39 -16.56 -2.82
CA LYS A 66 -3.40 -16.99 -1.83
C LYS A 66 -3.39 -16.04 -0.64
N PRO A 67 -3.16 -16.52 0.59
CA PRO A 67 -2.99 -15.66 1.76
C PRO A 67 -1.87 -14.62 1.54
N LEU A 68 -2.08 -13.40 2.02
CA LEU A 68 -1.10 -12.30 1.91
C LEU A 68 0.29 -12.69 2.41
N LYS A 69 0.36 -13.47 3.49
CA LYS A 69 1.61 -13.96 4.10
C LYS A 69 2.44 -14.87 3.17
N LYS A 70 1.86 -15.40 2.09
CA LYS A 70 2.58 -16.21 1.09
C LYS A 70 3.15 -15.37 -0.06
N LEU A 71 2.84 -14.07 -0.12
CA LEU A 71 3.44 -13.17 -1.10
C LEU A 71 4.81 -12.72 -0.58
N ARG A 72 5.72 -12.45 -1.53
CA ARG A 72 6.97 -11.75 -1.20
C ARG A 72 6.63 -10.37 -0.61
N PRO A 73 7.35 -9.91 0.43
CA PRO A 73 7.11 -8.60 1.04
C PRO A 73 7.09 -7.48 0.00
N GLU A 74 8.00 -7.50 -0.99
CA GLU A 74 8.05 -6.48 -2.02
C GLU A 74 6.77 -6.44 -2.88
N VAL A 75 6.20 -7.60 -3.22
CA VAL A 75 4.96 -7.68 -4.00
C VAL A 75 3.79 -7.14 -3.18
N LEU A 76 3.74 -7.49 -1.89
CA LEU A 76 2.70 -7.01 -0.98
C LEU A 76 2.77 -5.49 -0.78
N THR A 77 3.97 -4.92 -0.63
CA THR A 77 4.17 -3.48 -0.54
C THR A 77 3.69 -2.75 -1.81
N VAL A 78 3.99 -3.30 -3.00
CA VAL A 78 3.49 -2.71 -4.26
C VAL A 78 1.97 -2.77 -4.34
N LEU A 79 1.36 -3.90 -3.96
CA LEU A 79 -0.10 -4.05 -3.94
C LEU A 79 -0.76 -3.06 -3.00
N ARG A 80 -0.24 -2.90 -1.77
CA ARG A 80 -0.73 -1.92 -0.79
C ARG A 80 -0.61 -0.49 -1.32
N LEU A 81 0.55 -0.15 -1.89
CA LEU A 81 0.79 1.18 -2.46
C LEU A 81 -0.14 1.50 -3.63
N GLY A 82 -0.39 0.53 -4.51
CA GLY A 82 -1.31 0.67 -5.64
C GLY A 82 -2.77 0.78 -5.19
N ALA A 83 -3.18 -0.09 -4.25
CA ALA A 83 -4.53 -0.07 -3.70
C ALA A 83 -4.80 1.23 -2.94
N PHE A 84 -3.82 1.74 -2.18
CA PHE A 84 -3.97 3.00 -1.47
C PHE A 84 -4.24 4.18 -2.42
N GLN A 85 -3.47 4.27 -3.51
CA GLN A 85 -3.69 5.30 -4.54
C GLN A 85 -5.09 5.21 -5.16
N ILE A 86 -5.57 4.00 -5.45
CA ILE A 86 -6.88 3.80 -6.09
C ILE A 86 -8.03 4.12 -5.13
N CYS A 87 -7.92 3.72 -3.87
CA CYS A 87 -9.03 3.79 -2.92
C CYS A 87 -9.07 5.10 -2.11
N PHE A 88 -7.95 5.81 -1.97
CA PHE A 88 -7.85 6.94 -1.03
C PHE A 88 -7.18 8.18 -1.63
N MET A 89 -6.81 8.18 -2.91
CA MET A 89 -6.22 9.35 -3.57
C MET A 89 -7.01 9.76 -4.82
N ASP A 90 -8.07 10.54 -4.62
CA ASP A 90 -9.00 10.98 -5.70
C ASP A 90 -8.30 11.68 -6.87
N LYS A 91 -7.16 12.33 -6.61
CA LYS A 91 -6.37 13.04 -7.62
C LYS A 91 -5.48 12.11 -8.46
N VAL A 92 -5.36 10.83 -8.11
CA VAL A 92 -4.52 9.87 -8.82
C VAL A 92 -5.39 9.00 -9.74
N PRO A 93 -5.25 9.10 -11.07
CA PRO A 93 -5.99 8.25 -11.97
C PRO A 93 -5.66 6.77 -11.71
N ALA A 94 -6.69 5.92 -11.63
CA ALA A 94 -6.52 4.50 -11.36
C ALA A 94 -5.60 3.81 -12.38
N SER A 95 -5.68 4.21 -13.66
CA SER A 95 -4.80 3.71 -14.72
C SER A 95 -3.32 4.03 -14.46
N ALA A 96 -3.02 5.23 -13.95
CA ALA A 96 -1.68 5.62 -13.57
C ALA A 96 -1.18 4.81 -12.36
N ALA A 97 -2.01 4.65 -11.33
CA ALA A 97 -1.69 3.83 -10.15
C ALA A 97 -1.36 2.38 -10.54
N VAL A 98 -2.17 1.76 -11.42
CA VAL A 98 -1.94 0.40 -11.93
C VAL A 98 -0.64 0.32 -12.71
N ASN A 99 -0.45 1.21 -13.71
CA ASN A 99 0.72 1.16 -14.59
C ASN A 99 2.02 1.37 -13.82
N GLU A 100 2.06 2.33 -12.89
CA GLU A 100 3.24 2.56 -12.06
C GLU A 100 3.51 1.41 -11.09
N SER A 101 2.46 0.78 -10.53
CA SER A 101 2.62 -0.40 -9.68
C SER A 101 3.21 -1.59 -10.47
N VAL A 102 2.81 -1.78 -11.72
CA VAL A 102 3.39 -2.79 -12.61
C VAL A 102 4.86 -2.50 -12.93
N LYS A 103 5.22 -1.23 -13.17
CA LYS A 103 6.63 -0.85 -13.35
C LYS A 103 7.44 -1.09 -12.08
N LEU A 104 6.88 -0.76 -10.91
CA LEU A 104 7.52 -0.97 -9.62
C LEU A 104 7.84 -2.43 -9.34
N VAL A 105 6.86 -3.33 -9.54
CA VAL A 105 7.07 -4.76 -9.23
C VAL A 105 8.09 -5.40 -10.18
N LYS A 106 8.18 -4.93 -11.43
CA LYS A 106 9.23 -5.32 -12.37
C LYS A 106 10.60 -4.80 -11.91
N GLY A 107 10.67 -3.55 -11.47
CA GLY A 107 11.91 -2.91 -11.03
C GLY A 107 12.48 -3.44 -9.71
N CYS A 108 11.67 -4.08 -8.86
CA CYS A 108 12.13 -4.67 -7.59
C CYS A 108 12.49 -6.16 -7.66
N GLY A 109 12.72 -6.69 -8.86
CA GLY A 109 13.10 -8.10 -9.05
C GLY A 109 11.93 -9.09 -8.89
N CYS A 110 10.68 -8.60 -8.93
CA CYS A 110 9.46 -9.41 -8.82
C CYS A 110 8.65 -9.38 -10.12
N ALA A 111 9.32 -9.33 -11.28
CA ALA A 111 8.66 -9.23 -12.58
C ALA A 111 7.60 -10.32 -12.82
N TYR A 112 7.80 -11.53 -12.30
CA TYR A 112 6.83 -12.63 -12.35
C TYR A 112 5.46 -12.28 -11.73
N ALA A 113 5.41 -11.32 -10.81
CA ALA A 113 4.19 -10.87 -10.14
C ALA A 113 3.46 -9.73 -10.90
N SER A 114 3.97 -9.26 -12.04
CA SER A 114 3.36 -8.13 -12.75
C SER A 114 1.93 -8.41 -13.22
N GLY A 115 1.64 -9.64 -13.65
CA GLY A 115 0.29 -10.05 -14.04
C GLY A 115 -0.68 -10.03 -12.85
N LEU A 116 -0.22 -10.53 -11.70
CA LEU A 116 -0.98 -10.49 -10.44
C LEU A 116 -1.30 -9.05 -10.05
N VAL A 117 -0.29 -8.19 -9.94
CA VAL A 117 -0.46 -6.77 -9.55
C VAL A 117 -1.45 -6.06 -10.47
N ASN A 118 -1.28 -6.20 -11.79
CA ASN A 118 -2.19 -5.58 -12.76
C ASN A 118 -3.63 -6.08 -12.59
N SER A 119 -3.82 -7.39 -12.48
CA SER A 119 -5.15 -7.99 -12.38
C SER A 119 -5.89 -7.58 -11.11
N VAL A 120 -5.20 -7.58 -9.96
CA VAL A 120 -5.77 -7.24 -8.66
C VAL A 120 -6.14 -5.76 -8.61
N LEU A 121 -5.21 -4.87 -8.98
CA LEU A 121 -5.46 -3.43 -8.92
C LEU A 121 -6.54 -2.97 -9.91
N ARG A 122 -6.64 -3.60 -11.09
CA ARG A 122 -7.74 -3.32 -12.03
C ARG A 122 -9.10 -3.75 -11.49
N LYS A 123 -9.18 -4.88 -10.77
CA LYS A 123 -10.42 -5.31 -10.13
C LYS A 123 -10.84 -4.32 -9.03
N ILE A 124 -9.89 -3.91 -8.17
CA ILE A 124 -10.13 -2.90 -7.14
C ILE A 124 -10.62 -1.58 -7.75
N ALA A 125 -9.99 -1.12 -8.83
CA ALA A 125 -10.40 0.10 -9.53
C ALA A 125 -11.81 0.02 -10.13
N LYS A 126 -12.26 -1.19 -10.51
CA LYS A 126 -13.58 -1.42 -11.10
C LYS A 126 -14.67 -1.48 -10.06
N ASP A 127 -14.44 -2.21 -8.97
CA ASP A 127 -15.46 -2.49 -7.96
C ASP A 127 -15.66 -1.28 -7.01
N GLY A 128 -14.71 -0.36 -6.99
CA GLY A 128 -14.72 0.78 -6.09
C GLY A 128 -14.45 0.37 -4.63
N PHE A 129 -14.25 1.38 -3.77
CA PHE A 129 -14.00 1.14 -2.36
C PHE A 129 -15.31 0.94 -1.60
N THR A 130 -15.71 -0.32 -1.38
CA THR A 130 -16.91 -0.65 -0.61
C THR A 130 -16.57 -1.52 0.60
N TYR A 131 -16.89 -1.02 1.80
CA TYR A 131 -16.84 -1.80 3.03
C TYR A 131 -18.09 -2.69 3.12
N GLU A 132 -17.97 -3.93 2.68
CA GLU A 132 -18.97 -4.93 3.05
C GLU A 132 -18.74 -5.33 4.51
N LYS A 133 -19.78 -5.11 5.33
CA LYS A 133 -19.78 -5.53 6.73
C LYS A 133 -19.61 -7.03 6.80
N THR A 134 -18.63 -7.50 7.56
CA THR A 134 -18.41 -8.92 7.83
C THR A 134 -19.46 -9.49 8.79
N GLY A 135 -20.28 -8.63 9.41
CA GLY A 135 -21.29 -9.00 10.41
C GLY A 135 -20.72 -9.04 11.83
N GLU A 136 -19.40 -9.08 11.98
CA GLU A 136 -18.71 -8.92 13.26
C GLU A 136 -18.36 -7.45 13.52
N LYS A 137 -19.10 -6.79 14.42
CA LYS A 137 -18.93 -5.35 14.72
C LYS A 137 -17.49 -4.96 15.05
N ILE A 138 -16.78 -5.73 15.88
CA ILE A 138 -15.39 -5.44 16.26
C ILE A 138 -14.43 -5.59 15.06
N LYS A 139 -14.69 -6.55 14.17
CA LYS A 139 -13.91 -6.75 12.94
C LYS A 139 -14.12 -5.61 11.95
N ASP A 140 -15.37 -5.24 11.75
CA ASP A 140 -15.74 -4.15 10.86
C ASP A 140 -15.10 -2.83 11.33
N LEU A 141 -15.16 -2.54 12.64
CA LEU A 141 -14.51 -1.37 13.23
C LEU A 141 -12.98 -1.44 13.08
N SER A 142 -12.36 -2.60 13.30
CA SER A 142 -10.90 -2.76 13.13
C SER A 142 -10.43 -2.48 11.70
N ILE A 143 -11.25 -2.84 10.71
CA ILE A 143 -10.95 -2.63 9.28
C ILE A 143 -11.19 -1.17 8.90
N ILE A 144 -12.30 -0.56 9.34
CA ILE A 144 -12.67 0.82 9.00
C ILE A 144 -11.68 1.82 9.61
N TYR A 145 -11.35 1.65 10.88
CA TYR A 145 -10.45 2.55 11.61
C TYR A 145 -8.99 2.12 11.54
N SER A 146 -8.69 1.04 10.81
CA SER A 146 -7.35 0.45 10.73
C SER A 146 -6.69 0.27 12.10
N CYS A 147 -7.50 -0.10 13.10
CA CYS A 147 -7.08 -0.29 14.48
C CYS A 147 -7.13 -1.80 14.80
N PRO A 148 -6.08 -2.41 15.34
CA PRO A 148 -6.10 -3.83 15.67
C PRO A 148 -7.25 -4.17 16.64
N LYS A 149 -7.79 -5.40 16.55
CA LYS A 149 -8.82 -5.92 17.47
C LYS A 149 -8.22 -6.10 18.88
N ALA A 150 -8.04 -5.00 19.60
CA ALA A 150 -7.42 -4.91 20.93
C ALA A 150 -5.95 -5.38 21.04
N LEU A 151 -5.23 -4.78 21.99
CA LEU A 151 -4.07 -5.37 22.67
C LEU A 151 -4.56 -6.41 23.68
#